data_AF-A0AAV4UK86-F1
#
_entry.id   AF-A0AAV4UK86-F1
#
_cell.length_a   1.000
_cell.length_b   1.000
_cell.length_c   1.000
_cell.angle_alpha   90.00
_cell.angle_beta   90.00
_cell.angle_gamma   90.00
#
_symmetry.space_group_name_H-M   'P 1'
#
loop_
_entity.id
_entity.type
_entity.pdbx_description
1 polymer ?
#
loop_
_entity_poly.entity_id
_entity_poly.type
_entity_poly.pdbx_seq_one_letter_code
_entity_poly.pdbx_strand_id
1 'polypeptide(L)'
;MAFRSKPGAIQFITGGFLCIVAFVAILSFPKLYKVELQHEITLMNNTLLFDIWKDFPIPIYQKFYFFNITNSEHYLNNSDEKMIVQEVWTLHVFSRWVKGEHHMGRWHDYLQRSEDFPFRAGTIRKDLKMISYVQLTDLMQLQLTWWARKESYVQNLVNIEFTNLDLENYH
;
A
#
# COMPACT_ATOMS: atom_id res chain seq x y z
N MET A 1 -41.87 63.14 -24.94
CA MET A 1 -42.12 61.87 -25.66
C MET A 1 -42.15 60.73 -24.65
N ALA A 2 -43.32 60.19 -24.33
CA ALA A 2 -43.45 59.08 -23.39
C ALA A 2 -43.21 57.75 -24.12
N PHE A 3 -42.17 57.02 -23.73
CA PHE A 3 -41.81 55.74 -24.33
C PHE A 3 -42.79 54.65 -23.83
N ARG A 4 -43.93 54.48 -24.51
CA ARG A 4 -44.89 53.42 -24.20
C ARG A 4 -44.36 52.08 -24.72
N SER A 5 -43.55 51.40 -23.92
CA SER A 5 -43.04 50.06 -24.25
C SER A 5 -44.19 49.06 -24.28
N LYS A 6 -44.30 48.29 -25.38
CA LYS A 6 -45.27 47.19 -25.48
C LYS A 6 -44.93 46.12 -24.42
N PRO A 7 -45.90 45.58 -23.68
CA PRO A 7 -45.64 44.66 -22.56
C PRO A 7 -44.83 43.42 -22.97
N GLY A 8 -45.00 42.93 -24.21
CA GLY A 8 -44.19 41.83 -24.74
C GLY A 8 -42.71 42.18 -24.98
N ALA A 9 -42.39 43.44 -25.31
CA ALA A 9 -41.00 43.85 -25.55
C ALA A 9 -40.17 43.81 -24.27
N ILE A 10 -40.76 44.13 -23.12
CA ILE A 10 -40.09 44.06 -21.81
C ILE A 10 -39.76 42.59 -21.48
N GLN A 11 -40.69 41.66 -21.74
CA GLN A 11 -40.49 40.23 -21.45
C GLN A 11 -39.33 39.62 -22.24
N PHE A 12 -39.21 39.95 -23.53
CA PHE A 12 -38.09 39.48 -24.36
C PHE A 12 -36.74 40.05 -23.89
N ILE A 13 -36.70 41.31 -23.48
CA ILE A 13 -35.47 41.94 -22.97
C ILE A 13 -35.05 41.30 -21.65
N THR A 14 -35.99 41.11 -20.71
CA THR A 14 -35.71 40.46 -19.42
C THR A 14 -35.26 39.01 -19.61
N GLY A 15 -35.91 38.25 -20.50
CA GLY A 15 -35.51 36.88 -20.82
C GLY A 15 -34.13 36.79 -21.47
N GLY A 16 -33.85 37.68 -22.44
CA GLY A 16 -32.53 37.77 -23.08
C GLY A 16 -31.42 38.08 -22.07
N PHE A 17 -31.66 39.01 -21.14
CA PHE A 17 -30.72 39.33 -20.07
C PHE A 17 -30.45 38.12 -19.17
N LEU A 18 -31.50 37.39 -18.75
CA LEU A 18 -31.35 36.19 -17.92
C LEU A 18 -30.51 35.11 -18.62
N CYS A 19 -30.75 34.88 -19.92
CA CYS A 19 -29.99 33.91 -20.72
C CYS A 19 -28.50 34.26 -20.81
N ILE A 20 -28.17 35.55 -20.97
CA ILE A 20 -26.79 36.01 -21.03
C ILE A 20 -26.09 35.79 -19.67
N VAL A 21 -26.76 36.11 -18.57
CA VAL A 21 -26.21 35.89 -17.22
C VAL A 21 -25.98 34.39 -16.96
N ALA A 22 -26.95 33.54 -17.31
CA ALA A 22 -26.81 32.10 -17.19
C ALA A 22 -25.64 31.56 -18.04
N PHE A 23 -25.50 32.03 -19.27
CA PHE A 23 -24.41 31.63 -20.15
C PHE A 23 -23.04 32.01 -19.58
N VAL A 24 -22.89 33.24 -19.09
CA VAL A 24 -21.65 33.71 -18.44
C VAL A 24 -21.34 32.91 -17.17
N ALA A 25 -22.37 32.58 -16.37
CA ALA A 25 -22.21 31.76 -15.17
C ALA A 25 -21.72 30.35 -15.52
N ILE A 26 -22.29 29.69 -16.54
CA ILE A 26 -21.87 28.36 -16.98
C ILE A 26 -20.42 28.36 -17.46
N LEU A 27 -20.01 29.40 -18.21
CA LEU A 27 -18.62 29.53 -18.68
C LEU A 27 -17.62 29.80 -17.55
N SER A 28 -18.04 30.49 -16.49
CA SER A 28 -17.17 30.89 -15.37
C SER A 28 -17.09 29.85 -14.27
N PHE A 29 -18.14 29.04 -14.09
CA PHE A 29 -18.23 27.96 -13.11
C PHE A 29 -17.00 27.02 -13.09
N PRO A 30 -16.50 26.48 -14.21
CA PRO A 30 -15.36 25.54 -14.17
C PRO A 30 -14.07 26.18 -13.65
N LYS A 31 -13.90 27.50 -13.80
CA LYS A 31 -12.71 28.20 -13.29
C LYS A 31 -12.78 28.39 -11.79
N LEU A 32 -13.93 28.85 -11.29
CA LEU A 32 -14.15 29.04 -9.85
C LEU A 32 -14.09 27.70 -9.11
N TYR A 33 -14.73 26.67 -9.65
CA TYR A 33 -14.70 25.33 -9.09
C TYR A 33 -13.27 24.76 -9.02
N LYS A 34 -12.45 24.98 -10.06
CA LYS A 34 -11.06 24.53 -10.06
C LYS A 34 -10.22 25.20 -8.97
N VAL A 35 -10.44 26.48 -8.68
CA VAL A 35 -9.68 27.20 -7.64
C VAL A 35 -10.02 26.63 -6.26
N GLU A 36 -11.30 26.45 -5.97
CA GLU A 36 -11.74 25.87 -4.69
C GLU A 36 -11.24 24.43 -4.54
N LEU A 37 -11.42 23.62 -5.60
CA LEU A 37 -10.92 22.25 -5.62
C LEU A 37 -9.40 22.21 -5.43
N GLN A 38 -8.65 23.08 -6.10
CA GLN A 38 -7.20 23.15 -5.95
C GLN A 38 -6.79 23.47 -4.50
N HIS A 39 -7.53 24.34 -3.83
CA HIS A 39 -7.28 24.64 -2.42
C HIS A 39 -7.53 23.40 -1.53
N GLU A 40 -8.63 22.67 -1.74
CA GLU A 40 -8.97 21.48 -0.96
C GLU A 40 -8.07 20.26 -1.24
N ILE A 41 -7.63 20.06 -2.49
CA ILE A 41 -6.75 18.95 -2.88
C ILE A 41 -5.26 19.22 -2.58
N THR A 42 -4.91 20.44 -2.19
CA THR A 42 -3.52 20.72 -1.83
C THR A 42 -3.23 20.08 -0.47
N LEU A 43 -2.10 19.38 -0.37
CA LEU A 43 -1.61 18.76 0.86
C LEU A 43 -1.05 19.84 1.81
N MET A 44 -1.94 20.69 2.31
CA MET A 44 -1.65 21.70 3.33
C MET A 44 -2.37 21.33 4.62
N ASN A 45 -1.79 21.72 5.75
CA ASN A 45 -2.41 21.53 7.05
C ASN A 45 -3.79 22.23 7.08
N ASN A 46 -4.82 21.56 7.59
CA ASN A 46 -6.25 21.96 7.60
C ASN A 46 -7.07 21.73 6.30
N THR A 47 -6.57 21.01 5.30
CA THR A 47 -7.42 20.56 4.17
C THR A 47 -7.99 19.17 4.43
N LEU A 48 -9.22 18.92 3.93
CA LEU A 48 -9.88 17.61 4.07
C LEU A 48 -9.05 16.47 3.46
N LEU A 49 -8.38 16.73 2.33
CA LEU A 49 -7.52 15.72 1.71
C LEU A 49 -6.28 15.43 2.56
N PHE A 50 -5.73 16.43 3.26
CA PHE A 50 -4.61 16.22 4.17
C PHE A 50 -5.00 15.28 5.32
N ASP A 51 -6.16 15.48 5.92
CA ASP A 51 -6.65 14.62 7.01
C ASP A 51 -6.86 13.17 6.54
N ILE A 52 -7.47 12.99 5.37
CA ILE A 52 -7.66 11.66 4.73
C ILE A 52 -6.33 11.02 4.36
N TRP A 53 -5.38 11.80 3.87
CA TRP A 53 -4.05 11.31 3.51
C TRP A 53 -3.24 10.92 4.75
N LYS A 54 -3.43 11.62 5.88
CA LYS A 54 -2.73 11.39 7.15
C LYS A 54 -3.22 10.13 7.87
N ASP A 55 -4.53 9.96 8.02
CA ASP A 55 -5.16 8.75 8.58
C ASP A 55 -6.21 8.24 7.60
N PHE A 56 -5.81 7.26 6.78
CA PHE A 56 -6.67 6.78 5.70
C PHE A 56 -7.86 6.01 6.30
N PRO A 57 -9.10 6.50 6.15
CA PRO A 57 -10.25 5.95 6.86
C PRO A 57 -10.74 4.63 6.27
N ILE A 58 -10.23 4.24 5.08
CA ILE A 58 -10.62 3.03 4.39
C ILE A 58 -9.65 1.91 4.76
N PRO A 59 -10.16 0.78 5.28
CA PRO A 59 -9.30 -0.34 5.63
C PRO A 59 -8.73 -1.03 4.39
N ILE A 60 -7.41 -1.31 4.40
CA ILE A 60 -6.73 -1.99 3.31
C ILE A 60 -6.61 -3.48 3.64
N TYR A 61 -7.20 -4.31 2.79
CA TYR A 61 -7.18 -5.78 2.92
C TYR A 61 -6.16 -6.37 1.96
N GLN A 62 -5.22 -7.15 2.49
CA GLN A 62 -4.27 -7.92 1.70
C GLN A 62 -4.60 -9.40 1.78
N LYS A 63 -4.62 -10.09 0.64
CA LYS A 63 -4.82 -11.54 0.56
C LYS A 63 -3.51 -12.18 0.12
N PHE A 64 -3.02 -13.12 0.92
CA PHE A 64 -1.86 -13.95 0.58
C PHE A 64 -2.32 -15.35 0.22
N TYR A 65 -1.85 -15.84 -0.93
CA TYR A 65 -2.14 -17.18 -1.42
C TYR A 65 -0.89 -18.04 -1.29
N PHE A 66 -1.02 -19.17 -0.61
CA PHE A 66 0.06 -20.13 -0.45
C PHE A 66 -0.16 -21.33 -1.34
N PHE A 67 0.81 -21.56 -2.23
CA PHE A 67 0.83 -22.69 -3.13
C PHE A 67 1.86 -23.70 -2.64
N ASN A 68 1.41 -24.92 -2.38
CA ASN A 68 2.31 -26.04 -2.12
C ASN A 68 2.74 -26.65 -3.44
N ILE A 69 4.02 -26.94 -3.57
CA ILE A 69 4.63 -27.56 -4.75
C ILE A 69 4.79 -29.04 -4.44
N THR A 70 3.98 -29.88 -5.07
CA THR A 70 3.97 -31.33 -4.80
C THR A 70 5.06 -32.09 -5.57
N ASN A 71 5.63 -31.47 -6.61
CA ASN A 71 6.70 -32.04 -7.41
C ASN A 71 7.95 -31.14 -7.38
N SER A 72 8.50 -30.88 -6.18
CA SER A 72 9.70 -30.05 -6.04
C SER A 72 10.96 -30.80 -6.50
N GLU A 73 11.11 -32.08 -6.13
CA GLU A 73 12.32 -32.86 -6.42
C GLU A 73 12.46 -33.25 -7.89
N HIS A 74 11.38 -33.70 -8.56
CA HIS A 74 11.49 -34.04 -9.98
C HIS A 74 11.59 -32.80 -10.86
N TYR A 75 10.97 -31.67 -10.47
CA TYR A 75 11.17 -30.39 -11.17
C TYR A 75 12.62 -29.89 -11.09
N LEU A 76 13.30 -30.11 -9.97
CA LEU A 76 14.70 -29.70 -9.80
C LEU A 76 15.68 -30.64 -10.51
N ASN A 77 15.35 -31.93 -10.61
CA ASN A 77 16.22 -32.95 -11.22
C ASN A 77 15.98 -33.17 -12.72
N ASN A 78 14.79 -32.84 -13.25
CA ASN A 78 14.44 -32.90 -14.66
C ASN A 78 13.84 -31.56 -15.11
N SER A 79 14.51 -30.89 -16.05
CA SER A 79 14.13 -29.54 -16.53
C SER A 79 12.82 -29.50 -17.34
N ASP A 80 12.33 -30.65 -17.82
CA ASP A 80 11.22 -30.74 -18.77
C ASP A 80 9.86 -31.07 -18.13
N GLU A 81 9.82 -31.31 -16.81
CA GLU A 81 8.55 -31.55 -16.10
C GLU A 81 7.86 -30.23 -15.68
N LYS A 82 6.54 -30.16 -15.86
CA LYS A 82 5.76 -28.98 -15.45
C LYS A 82 5.56 -28.97 -13.93
N MET A 83 5.85 -27.85 -13.29
CA MET A 83 5.59 -27.66 -11.85
C MET A 83 4.10 -27.83 -11.55
N ILE A 84 3.79 -28.74 -10.62
CA ILE A 84 2.43 -28.97 -10.11
C ILE A 84 2.28 -28.19 -8.80
N VAL A 85 1.34 -27.27 -8.78
CA VAL A 85 1.02 -26.44 -7.62
C VAL A 85 -0.41 -26.70 -7.16
N GLN A 86 -0.60 -26.77 -5.84
CA GLN A 86 -1.91 -26.85 -5.20
C GLN A 86 -2.08 -25.66 -4.27
N GLU A 87 -3.20 -24.95 -4.38
CA GLU A 87 -3.55 -23.89 -3.43
C GLU A 87 -3.90 -24.56 -2.09
N VAL A 88 -3.17 -24.21 -1.03
CA VAL A 88 -3.40 -24.81 0.29
C VAL A 88 -4.14 -23.86 1.20
N TRP A 89 -3.77 -22.57 1.21
CA TRP A 89 -4.33 -21.59 2.14
C TRP A 89 -4.39 -20.17 1.56
N THR A 90 -5.45 -19.45 1.93
CA THR A 90 -5.57 -18.00 1.78
C THR A 90 -5.49 -17.32 3.15
N LEU A 91 -4.62 -16.33 3.31
CA LEU A 91 -4.55 -15.48 4.50
C LEU A 91 -5.07 -14.07 4.20
N HIS A 92 -6.01 -13.60 5.01
CA HIS A 92 -6.54 -12.24 4.95
C HIS A 92 -5.89 -11.39 6.04
N VAL A 93 -5.11 -10.39 5.65
CA VAL A 93 -4.45 -9.45 6.56
C VAL A 93 -5.13 -8.09 6.46
N PHE A 94 -5.43 -7.51 7.62
CA PHE A 94 -5.96 -6.16 7.75
C PHE A 94 -4.81 -5.22 8.11
N SER A 95 -4.61 -4.20 7.27
CA SER A 95 -3.59 -3.17 7.48
C SER A 95 -4.26 -1.81 7.67
N ARG A 96 -3.83 -1.06 8.70
CA ARG A 96 -4.13 0.37 8.82
C ARG A 96 -2.88 1.16 8.49
N TRP A 97 -3.06 2.23 7.74
CA TRP A 97 -1.97 3.07 7.28
C TRP A 97 -2.06 4.40 7.99
N VAL A 98 -1.06 4.69 8.82
CA VAL A 98 -0.98 5.93 9.59
C VAL A 98 0.34 6.61 9.22
N LYS A 99 0.26 7.89 8.86
CA LYS A 99 1.47 8.70 8.60
C LYS A 99 1.87 9.44 9.87
N GLY A 100 3.00 9.04 10.43
CA GLY A 100 3.63 9.75 11.54
C GLY A 100 4.38 10.96 11.04
N GLU A 101 4.15 12.11 11.66
CA GLU A 101 4.95 13.31 11.42
C GLU A 101 6.39 13.06 11.90
N HIS A 102 7.35 13.30 11.01
CA HIS A 102 8.76 13.25 11.34
C HIS A 102 9.38 14.61 11.01
N HIS A 103 9.72 15.37 12.05
CA HIS A 103 10.32 16.68 11.87
C HIS A 103 11.83 16.53 11.69
N MET A 104 12.30 16.63 10.44
CA MET A 104 13.72 16.85 10.13
C MET A 104 13.89 18.26 9.52
N GLY A 105 14.13 19.24 10.38
CA GLY A 105 14.49 20.60 9.95
C GLY A 105 13.35 21.36 9.25
N ARG A 106 13.61 21.91 8.06
CA ARG A 106 12.67 22.78 7.31
C ARG A 106 11.66 22.04 6.43
N TRP A 107 11.77 20.72 6.31
CA TRP A 107 10.90 19.90 5.48
C TRP A 107 9.93 19.10 6.35
N HIS A 108 8.70 18.97 5.88
CA HIS A 108 7.72 18.07 6.49
C HIS A 108 7.89 16.68 5.87
N ASP A 109 8.54 15.78 6.60
CA ASP A 109 8.64 14.38 6.23
C ASP A 109 7.59 13.57 6.96
N TYR A 110 7.00 12.60 6.26
CA TYR A 110 5.98 11.72 6.82
C TYR A 110 6.42 10.28 6.62
N LEU A 111 6.58 9.56 7.73
CA LEU A 111 6.86 8.14 7.68
C LEU A 111 5.53 7.38 7.65
N GLN A 112 5.34 6.60 6.60
CA GLN A 112 4.19 5.71 6.47
C GLN A 112 4.45 4.47 7.35
N ARG A 113 3.67 4.33 8.41
CA ARG A 113 3.67 3.16 9.29
C ARG A 113 2.44 2.33 8.96
N SER A 114 2.66 1.08 8.52
CA SER A 114 1.60 0.08 8.47
C SER A 114 1.46 -0.54 9.86
N GLU A 115 0.30 -0.37 10.48
CA GLU A 115 -0.08 -1.13 11.65
C GLU A 115 -0.85 -2.36 11.17
N ASP A 116 -0.16 -3.48 11.16
CA ASP A 116 -0.77 -4.77 10.84
C ASP A 116 -1.47 -5.28 12.10
N PHE A 117 -2.79 -5.36 12.07
CA PHE A 117 -3.54 -5.86 13.22
C PHE A 117 -3.35 -7.37 13.32
N PRO A 118 -3.15 -7.92 14.53
CA PRO A 118 -3.04 -9.36 14.71
C PRO A 118 -4.27 -10.03 14.12
N PHE A 119 -4.03 -11.07 13.31
CA PHE A 119 -5.02 -11.89 12.62
C PHE A 119 -6.36 -11.93 13.36
N ARG A 120 -7.43 -11.37 12.76
CA ARG A 120 -8.79 -11.53 13.27
C ARG A 120 -9.20 -12.97 13.05
N ALA A 121 -8.86 -13.83 14.00
CA ALA A 121 -9.11 -15.26 13.96
C ALA A 121 -10.59 -15.58 14.24
N GLY A 122 -11.48 -15.05 13.40
CA GLY A 122 -12.93 -15.18 13.48
C GLY A 122 -13.47 -16.48 12.86
N THR A 123 -12.65 -17.25 12.14
CA THR A 123 -13.12 -18.45 11.41
C THR A 123 -12.16 -19.63 11.53
N ILE A 124 -11.28 -19.64 12.53
CA ILE A 124 -10.39 -20.78 12.80
C ILE A 124 -11.04 -21.57 13.93
N ARG A 125 -11.50 -22.80 13.63
CA ARG A 125 -11.88 -23.78 14.67
C ARG A 125 -10.73 -23.83 15.70
N LYS A 126 -11.05 -23.84 16.99
CA LYS A 126 -10.06 -23.64 18.07
C LYS A 126 -8.91 -24.66 18.07
N ASP A 127 -9.10 -25.82 17.45
CA ASP A 127 -8.11 -26.86 17.17
C ASP A 127 -7.01 -26.42 16.19
N LEU A 128 -7.36 -25.65 15.16
CA LEU A 128 -6.41 -25.17 14.15
C LEU A 128 -5.53 -24.01 14.67
N LYS A 129 -5.99 -23.24 15.68
CA LYS A 129 -5.16 -22.21 16.35
C LYS A 129 -3.96 -22.83 17.06
N MET A 130 -4.11 -24.04 17.62
CA MET A 130 -3.02 -24.72 18.31
C MET A 130 -2.00 -25.30 17.32
N ILE A 131 -2.48 -25.85 16.20
CA ILE A 131 -1.62 -26.45 15.16
C ILE A 131 -0.81 -25.36 14.42
N SER A 132 -1.40 -24.21 14.11
CA SER A 132 -0.69 -23.15 13.38
C SER A 132 0.37 -22.44 14.22
N TYR A 133 0.12 -22.20 15.52
CA TYR A 133 1.10 -21.57 16.40
C TYR A 133 2.33 -22.48 16.61
N VAL A 134 2.11 -23.77 16.80
CA VAL A 134 3.20 -24.76 16.94
C VAL A 134 4.02 -24.85 15.63
N GLN A 135 3.36 -24.93 14.47
CA GLN A 135 4.06 -24.94 13.18
C GLN A 135 4.81 -23.64 12.87
N LEU A 136 4.27 -22.48 13.25
CA LEU A 136 4.95 -21.19 13.04
C LEU A 136 6.16 -21.03 13.96
N THR A 137 6.07 -21.46 15.22
CA THR A 137 7.24 -21.46 16.11
C THR A 137 8.32 -22.41 15.59
N ASP A 138 7.95 -23.57 15.07
CA ASP A 138 8.90 -24.54 14.53
C ASP A 138 9.56 -24.02 13.24
N LEU A 139 8.81 -23.34 12.36
CA LEU A 139 9.35 -22.70 11.16
C LEU A 139 10.25 -21.50 11.48
N MET A 140 9.92 -20.71 12.49
CA MET A 140 10.77 -19.61 12.96
C MET A 140 12.07 -20.15 13.58
N GLN A 141 12.01 -21.24 14.35
CA GLN A 141 13.21 -21.90 14.89
C GLN A 141 14.06 -22.51 13.77
N LEU A 142 13.44 -23.10 12.73
CA LEU A 142 14.14 -23.60 11.55
C LEU A 142 14.84 -22.49 10.75
N GLN A 143 14.21 -21.32 10.59
CA GLN A 143 14.87 -20.17 9.96
C GLN A 143 16.06 -19.64 10.77
N LEU A 144 15.91 -19.54 12.09
CA LEU A 144 17.00 -19.08 12.97
C LEU A 144 18.17 -20.05 12.99
N THR A 145 17.90 -21.35 13.05
CA THR A 145 18.95 -22.39 13.01
C THR A 145 19.63 -22.48 11.64
N TRP A 146 18.89 -22.26 10.54
CA TRP A 146 19.47 -22.17 9.20
C TRP A 146 20.39 -20.95 9.06
N TRP A 147 19.98 -19.80 9.58
CA TRP A 147 20.81 -18.59 9.63
C TRP A 147 22.09 -18.80 10.45
N ALA A 148 21.97 -19.32 11.67
CA ALA A 148 23.13 -19.60 12.53
C ALA A 148 24.11 -20.60 11.89
N ARG A 149 23.57 -21.62 11.19
CA ARG A 149 24.37 -22.59 10.47
C ARG A 149 25.09 -21.95 9.28
N LYS A 150 24.42 -21.08 8.52
CA LYS A 150 25.03 -20.35 7.39
C LYS A 150 26.19 -19.47 7.86
N GLU A 151 26.03 -18.76 8.97
CA GLU A 151 27.09 -17.93 9.57
C GLU A 151 28.29 -18.78 10.02
N SER A 152 28.05 -19.94 10.61
CA SER A 152 29.11 -20.89 10.97
C SER A 152 29.85 -21.44 9.74
N TYR A 153 29.15 -21.74 8.64
CA TYR A 153 29.80 -22.15 7.39
C TYR A 153 30.67 -21.05 6.79
N VAL A 154 30.21 -19.79 6.83
CA VAL A 154 30.99 -18.65 6.32
C VAL A 154 32.24 -18.44 7.18
N GLN A 155 32.15 -18.50 8.51
CA GLN A 155 33.31 -18.37 9.40
C GLN A 155 34.34 -19.49 9.20
N ASN A 156 33.88 -20.73 8.96
CA ASN A 156 34.78 -21.84 8.67
C ASN A 156 35.47 -21.70 7.31
N LEU A 157 34.76 -21.23 6.28
CA LEU A 157 35.36 -20.96 4.97
C LEU A 157 36.39 -19.84 5.02
N VAL A 158 36.09 -18.75 5.75
CA VAL A 158 37.01 -17.65 5.99
C VAL A 158 38.27 -18.13 6.71
N ASN A 159 38.12 -18.92 7.79
CA ASN A 159 39.28 -19.47 8.51
C ASN A 159 40.14 -20.41 7.63
N ILE A 160 39.52 -21.21 6.76
CA ILE A 160 40.24 -22.09 5.82
C ILE A 160 41.02 -21.27 4.78
N GLU A 161 40.42 -20.21 4.23
CA GLU A 161 41.10 -19.28 3.31
C GLU A 161 42.28 -18.57 3.97
N PHE A 162 42.13 -18.09 5.21
CA PHE A 162 43.22 -17.47 5.97
C PHE A 162 44.37 -18.46 6.24
N THR A 163 44.07 -19.71 6.64
CA THR A 163 45.12 -20.72 6.83
C THR A 163 45.85 -21.10 5.54
N ASN A 164 45.16 -21.08 4.38
CA ASN A 164 45.79 -21.39 3.10
C ASN A 164 46.68 -20.22 2.62
N LEU A 165 46.26 -18.97 2.86
CA LEU A 165 47.06 -17.76 2.57
C LEU A 165 48.33 -17.68 3.44
N ASP A 166 48.28 -18.13 4.69
CA ASP A 166 49.45 -18.18 5.56
C ASP A 166 50.45 -19.27 5.14
N LEU A 167 49.97 -20.39 4.59
CA LEU A 167 50.81 -21.49 4.10
C LEU A 167 51.49 -21.16 2.75
N GLU A 168 50.85 -20.37 1.89
CA GLU A 168 51.40 -19.97 0.58
C GLU A 168 52.51 -18.90 0.72
N ASN A 169 52.54 -18.15 1.83
CA ASN A 169 53.59 -17.15 2.12
C ASN A 169 54.86 -17.74 2.79
N TYR A 170 54.90 -19.05 3.06
CA TYR A 170 56.01 -19.72 3.77
C TYR A 170 56.89 -20.61 2.88
N HIS A 171 56.76 -20.51 1.54
CA HIS A 171 57.59 -21.21 0.55
C HIS A 171 58.42 -20.26 -0.31
#